data_AF-A0A6L6HPB2-F1
#
_entry.id   AF-A0A6L6HPB2-F1
#
_cell.length_a   1.000
_cell.length_b   1.000
_cell.length_c   1.000
_cell.angle_alpha   90.00
_cell.angle_beta   90.00
_cell.angle_gamma   90.00
#
_symmetry.space_group_name_H-M   'P 1'
#
loop_
_entity.id
_entity.type
_entity.pdbx_description
1 polymer ?
#
loop_
_entity_poly.entity_id
_entity_poly.type
_entity_poly.pdbx_seq_one_letter_code
_entity_poly.pdbx_strand_id
1 'polypeptide(L)'
;MTLSRLSALLAVCALTGCMAPVAAPAPQVPAAPPVPVPVAPRVVAPVAPTAPPVAAPAAPAAPSGPVDGRTGLHQASLISVTGDADSRFTVLFRPAQTDAAKIDAAPAQLCRGAGRGLEDSRTNKPGAGSAMPGVQMMIVTCSAA
;
A
#
# COMPACT_ATOMS: atom_id res chain seq x y z
N MET A 1 -37.77 -15.87 -11.90
CA MET A 1 -38.17 -15.61 -10.50
C MET A 1 -37.99 -14.14 -10.23
N THR A 2 -39.09 -13.49 -9.88
CA THR A 2 -39.27 -12.06 -9.62
C THR A 2 -38.74 -11.63 -8.25
N LEU A 3 -38.17 -10.42 -8.22
CA LEU A 3 -38.14 -9.44 -7.13
C LEU A 3 -37.56 -9.84 -5.75
N SER A 4 -36.47 -9.17 -5.36
CA SER A 4 -36.45 -8.47 -4.08
C SER A 4 -35.63 -7.18 -4.18
N ARG A 5 -36.33 -6.05 -4.05
CA ARG A 5 -35.81 -4.69 -3.89
C ARG A 5 -35.74 -4.39 -2.38
N LEU A 6 -35.06 -3.27 -2.04
CA LEU A 6 -34.94 -2.63 -0.73
C LEU A 6 -33.82 -3.25 0.14
N SER A 7 -32.83 -2.51 0.66
CA SER A 7 -32.89 -1.15 1.20
C SER A 7 -31.60 -0.37 1.00
N ALA A 8 -31.77 0.88 0.59
CA ALA A 8 -30.75 1.89 0.50
C ALA A 8 -30.74 2.78 1.76
N LEU A 9 -29.57 3.38 2.04
CA LEU A 9 -29.35 4.59 2.83
C LEU A 9 -29.52 4.44 4.36
N LEU A 10 -28.91 5.19 5.28
CA LEU A 10 -28.24 6.50 5.32
C LEU A 10 -27.51 6.50 6.69
N ALA A 11 -26.17 6.56 6.76
CA ALA A 11 -25.34 7.68 7.25
C ALA A 11 -25.74 8.40 8.57
N VAL A 12 -24.68 8.79 9.32
CA VAL A 12 -24.51 9.91 10.29
C VAL A 12 -24.17 9.53 11.74
N CYS A 13 -23.29 10.36 12.33
CA CYS A 13 -22.74 10.45 13.70
C CYS A 13 -21.35 9.80 13.85
N ALA A 14 -20.22 10.46 13.56
CA ALA A 14 -19.70 11.73 14.11
C ALA A 14 -19.69 11.80 15.66
N LEU A 15 -18.49 12.07 16.20
CA LEU A 15 -18.16 12.57 17.54
C LEU A 15 -18.19 11.58 18.72
N THR A 16 -17.03 11.02 19.08
CA THR A 16 -16.56 10.76 20.47
C THR A 16 -15.28 9.90 20.40
N GLY A 17 -14.13 10.22 20.97
CA GLY A 17 -13.66 11.40 21.68
C GLY A 17 -12.13 11.32 21.80
N CYS A 18 -11.46 12.45 21.59
CA CYS A 18 -10.11 12.67 22.07
C CYS A 18 -10.18 12.73 23.60
N MET A 19 -9.59 11.77 24.31
CA MET A 19 -9.24 11.95 25.71
C MET A 19 -7.78 11.56 25.93
N ALA A 20 -7.00 12.59 26.26
CA ALA A 20 -5.62 12.53 26.69
C ALA A 20 -5.50 11.78 28.03
N PRO A 21 -4.34 11.17 28.33
CA PRO A 21 -4.10 10.55 29.63
C PRO A 21 -4.06 11.62 30.73
N VAL A 22 -4.95 11.47 31.71
CA VAL A 22 -4.95 12.23 32.97
C VAL A 22 -3.73 11.80 33.80
N ALA A 23 -2.77 12.71 33.94
CA ALA A 23 -1.67 12.55 34.89
C ALA A 23 -2.18 12.88 36.31
N ALA A 24 -2.23 11.86 37.17
CA ALA A 24 -2.50 12.04 38.58
C ALA A 24 -1.33 12.77 39.27
N PRO A 25 -1.58 13.68 40.23
CA PRO A 25 -0.51 14.30 41.01
C PRO A 25 0.09 13.28 41.97
N ALA A 26 1.39 13.01 41.83
CA ALA A 26 2.14 12.18 42.77
C ALA A 26 2.31 12.92 44.12
N PRO A 27 2.20 12.20 45.26
CA PRO A 27 2.39 12.78 46.58
C PRO A 27 3.83 13.26 46.81
N GLN A 28 3.93 14.49 47.28
CA GLN A 28 5.14 15.19 47.66
C GLN A 28 5.68 14.63 48.99
N VAL A 29 6.82 13.95 48.92
CA VAL A 29 7.56 13.41 50.07
C VAL A 29 8.46 14.52 50.64
N PRO A 30 8.45 14.79 51.96
CA PRO A 30 9.30 15.81 52.58
C PRO A 30 10.80 15.48 52.44
N ALA A 31 11.61 16.51 52.18
CA ALA A 31 13.06 16.42 52.07
C ALA A 31 13.70 16.09 53.43
N ALA A 32 14.45 14.98 53.49
CA ALA A 32 15.33 14.63 54.60
C ALA A 32 16.70 15.35 54.45
N PRO A 33 17.41 15.64 55.56
CA PRO A 33 18.66 16.40 55.54
C PRO A 33 19.82 15.64 54.86
N PRO A 34 20.78 16.34 54.25
CA PRO A 34 21.84 15.71 53.46
C PRO A 34 22.87 15.01 54.35
N VAL A 35 23.08 13.72 54.09
CA VAL A 35 24.18 12.91 54.64
C VAL A 35 25.42 13.13 53.77
N PRO A 36 26.62 13.38 54.32
CA PRO A 36 27.82 13.57 53.50
C PRO A 36 28.23 12.25 52.82
N VAL A 37 28.17 12.23 51.48
CA VAL A 37 28.65 11.13 50.63
C VAL A 37 30.15 11.31 50.34
N PRO A 38 30.97 10.24 50.43
CA PRO A 38 32.39 10.31 50.07
C PRO A 38 32.57 10.53 48.57
N VAL A 39 33.47 11.45 48.22
CA VAL A 39 33.84 11.76 46.82
C VAL A 39 34.58 10.56 46.21
N ALA A 40 33.90 9.85 45.32
CA ALA A 40 34.57 8.92 44.41
C ALA A 40 35.23 9.71 43.25
N PRO A 41 36.43 9.33 42.80
CA PRO A 41 37.10 9.99 41.69
C PRO A 41 36.27 9.82 40.41
N ARG A 42 36.00 10.96 39.73
CA ARG A 42 35.28 10.98 38.45
C ARG A 42 36.15 10.31 37.38
N VAL A 43 35.75 9.12 36.96
CA VAL A 43 36.28 8.50 35.75
C VAL A 43 35.77 9.29 34.55
N VAL A 44 36.67 9.99 33.87
CA VAL A 44 36.37 10.65 32.60
C VAL A 44 36.28 9.54 31.55
N ALA A 45 35.05 9.22 31.12
CA ALA A 45 34.84 8.33 29.99
C ALA A 45 35.29 9.03 28.69
N PRO A 46 36.05 8.36 27.80
CA PRO A 46 36.40 8.92 26.51
C PRO A 46 35.14 9.08 25.65
N VAL A 47 34.91 10.28 25.14
CA VAL A 47 33.85 10.56 24.17
C VAL A 47 34.25 9.90 22.85
N ALA A 48 33.53 8.85 22.48
CA ALA A 48 33.68 8.22 21.17
C ALA A 48 33.22 9.21 20.06
N PRO A 49 33.95 9.33 18.94
CA PRO A 49 33.54 10.19 17.83
C PRO A 49 32.23 9.67 17.26
N THR A 50 31.22 10.55 17.24
CA THR A 50 29.91 10.26 16.63
C THR A 50 30.11 10.17 15.13
N ALA A 51 29.92 8.98 14.55
CA ALA A 51 29.97 8.79 13.11
C ALA A 51 28.89 9.67 12.43
N PRO A 52 29.18 10.28 11.27
CA PRO A 52 28.19 11.07 10.54
C PRO A 52 27.00 10.17 10.16
N PRO A 53 25.76 10.69 10.21
CA PRO A 53 24.57 9.91 9.86
C PRO A 53 24.66 9.48 8.39
N VAL A 54 24.63 8.17 8.16
CA VAL A 54 24.52 7.61 6.81
C VAL A 54 23.12 7.95 6.29
N ALA A 55 23.04 8.68 5.18
CA ALA A 55 21.76 9.02 4.55
C ALA A 55 21.02 7.73 4.17
N ALA A 56 19.78 7.60 4.62
CA ALA A 56 18.93 6.49 4.23
C ALA A 56 18.71 6.50 2.71
N PRO A 57 18.68 5.34 2.03
CA PRO A 57 18.40 5.25 0.60
C PRO A 57 17.10 5.98 0.25
N ALA A 58 17.09 6.72 -0.86
CA ALA A 58 15.90 7.40 -1.34
C ALA A 58 14.75 6.40 -1.55
N ALA A 59 13.56 6.73 -1.07
CA ALA A 59 12.38 5.91 -1.29
C ALA A 59 12.09 5.77 -2.80
N PRO A 60 11.61 4.60 -3.27
CA PRO A 60 11.24 4.42 -4.67
C PRO A 60 10.24 5.47 -5.11
N ALA A 61 10.45 6.02 -6.31
CA ALA A 61 9.54 7.02 -6.89
C ALA A 61 8.13 6.44 -7.04
N ALA A 62 7.13 7.24 -6.67
CA ALA A 62 5.74 6.87 -6.87
C ALA A 62 5.44 6.69 -8.38
N PRO A 63 4.64 5.68 -8.74
CA PRO A 63 4.26 5.46 -10.14
C PRO A 63 3.50 6.70 -10.63
N SER A 64 4.08 7.35 -11.62
CA SER A 64 3.57 8.61 -12.17
C SER A 64 3.77 8.61 -13.68
N GLY A 65 2.82 9.20 -14.40
CA GLY A 65 2.84 9.27 -15.86
C GLY A 65 1.48 8.99 -16.50
N PRO A 66 1.45 8.94 -17.84
CA PRO A 66 0.23 8.64 -18.58
C PRO A 66 -0.26 7.21 -18.29
N VAL A 67 -1.58 7.05 -18.33
CA VAL A 67 -2.25 5.74 -18.20
C VAL A 67 -2.62 5.19 -19.57
N ASP A 68 -2.59 3.87 -19.71
CA ASP A 68 -3.10 3.19 -20.88
C ASP A 68 -4.64 3.23 -20.86
N GLY A 69 -5.26 3.67 -21.96
CA GLY A 69 -6.71 3.82 -22.04
C GLY A 69 -7.47 2.48 -22.02
N ARG A 70 -6.83 1.39 -22.46
CA ARG A 70 -7.47 0.06 -22.49
C ARG A 70 -7.49 -0.58 -21.12
N THR A 71 -6.38 -0.56 -20.40
CA THR A 71 -6.20 -1.28 -19.13
C THR A 71 -6.28 -0.40 -17.89
N GLY A 72 -6.03 0.91 -18.00
CA GLY A 72 -6.01 1.83 -16.85
C GLY A 72 -4.73 1.80 -16.02
N LEU A 73 -3.78 0.93 -16.40
CA LEU A 73 -2.45 0.84 -15.80
C LEU A 73 -1.56 1.98 -16.29
N HIS A 74 -0.53 2.32 -15.51
CA HIS A 74 0.49 3.27 -15.97
C HIS A 74 1.21 2.71 -17.20
N GLN A 75 1.36 3.51 -18.25
CA GLN A 75 1.97 3.06 -19.51
C GLN A 75 3.39 2.51 -19.30
N ALA A 76 4.16 3.13 -18.40
CA ALA A 76 5.51 2.68 -18.05
C ALA A 76 5.54 1.32 -17.35
N SER A 77 4.44 0.91 -16.71
CA SER A 77 4.33 -0.38 -16.03
C SER A 77 3.85 -1.50 -16.95
N LEU A 78 3.20 -1.16 -18.06
CA LEU A 78 2.59 -2.11 -18.99
C LEU A 78 3.64 -2.61 -19.97
N ILE A 79 3.80 -3.92 -20.05
CA ILE A 79 4.79 -4.57 -20.93
C ILE A 79 4.11 -5.03 -22.20
N SER A 80 2.98 -5.71 -22.07
CA SER A 80 2.20 -6.17 -23.22
C SER A 80 0.76 -6.49 -22.84
N VAL A 81 -0.15 -6.32 -23.80
CA VAL A 81 -1.52 -6.85 -23.76
C VAL A 81 -1.70 -7.70 -25.00
N THR A 82 -2.00 -8.98 -24.80
CA THR A 82 -2.21 -9.94 -25.89
C THR A 82 -3.58 -10.59 -25.75
N GLY A 83 -4.19 -10.96 -26.87
CA GLY A 83 -5.52 -11.57 -26.91
C GLY A 83 -6.65 -10.57 -27.11
N ASP A 84 -7.87 -11.06 -26.94
CA ASP A 84 -9.12 -10.39 -27.28
C ASP A 84 -10.24 -10.80 -26.30
N ALA A 85 -11.40 -10.16 -26.45
CA ALA A 85 -12.51 -10.32 -25.53
C ALA A 85 -13.35 -11.59 -25.76
N ASP A 86 -13.15 -12.31 -26.86
CA ASP A 86 -13.83 -13.57 -27.16
C ASP A 86 -13.04 -14.78 -26.63
N SER A 87 -11.72 -14.67 -26.54
CA SER A 87 -10.84 -15.74 -26.00
C SER A 87 -10.42 -15.51 -24.55
N ARG A 88 -9.59 -14.49 -24.30
CA ARG A 88 -9.05 -14.01 -23.02
C ARG A 88 -7.98 -12.98 -23.31
N PHE A 89 -7.82 -12.00 -22.43
CA PHE A 89 -6.66 -11.12 -22.43
C PHE A 89 -5.57 -11.65 -21.52
N THR A 90 -4.32 -11.51 -21.94
CA THR A 90 -3.12 -11.71 -21.13
C THR A 90 -2.36 -10.40 -21.03
N VAL A 91 -2.25 -9.87 -19.82
CA VAL A 91 -1.57 -8.60 -19.52
C VAL A 91 -0.28 -8.90 -18.76
N LEU A 92 0.85 -8.46 -19.30
CA LEU A 92 2.13 -8.48 -18.60
C LEU A 92 2.43 -7.06 -18.11
N PHE A 93 2.73 -6.91 -16.83
CA PHE A 93 2.97 -5.60 -16.22
C PHE A 93 3.90 -5.68 -15.01
N ARG A 94 4.44 -4.52 -14.61
CA ARG A 94 5.32 -4.36 -13.45
C ARG A 94 4.52 -3.79 -12.28
N PRO A 95 4.13 -4.60 -11.27
CA PRO A 95 3.30 -4.15 -10.16
C PRO A 95 3.97 -3.05 -9.32
N ALA A 96 5.31 -3.06 -9.22
CA ALA A 96 6.05 -2.06 -8.47
C ALA A 96 6.02 -0.66 -9.12
N GLN A 97 5.59 -0.57 -10.37
CA GLN A 97 5.49 0.68 -11.14
C GLN A 97 4.04 1.09 -11.38
N THR A 98 3.09 0.54 -10.62
CA THR A 98 1.67 0.83 -10.79
C THR A 98 0.97 0.78 -9.42
N ASP A 99 -0.19 1.43 -9.31
CA ASP A 99 -0.98 1.44 -8.07
C ASP A 99 -1.80 0.16 -7.92
N ALA A 100 -1.88 -0.41 -6.71
CA ALA A 100 -2.68 -1.61 -6.45
C ALA A 100 -4.15 -1.45 -6.90
N ALA A 101 -4.76 -0.31 -6.59
CA ALA A 101 -6.14 -0.01 -7.00
C ALA A 101 -6.32 0.00 -8.54
N LYS A 102 -5.29 0.40 -9.30
CA LYS A 102 -5.32 0.32 -10.77
C LYS A 102 -5.17 -1.11 -11.27
N ILE A 103 -4.33 -1.92 -10.61
CA ILE A 103 -4.21 -3.36 -10.91
C ILE A 103 -5.57 -4.04 -10.72
N ASP A 104 -6.25 -3.78 -9.59
CA ASP A 104 -7.55 -4.37 -9.30
C ASP A 104 -8.66 -3.92 -10.26
N ALA A 105 -8.64 -2.66 -10.70
CA ALA A 105 -9.63 -2.11 -11.62
C ALA A 105 -9.38 -2.49 -13.10
N ALA A 106 -8.15 -2.87 -13.45
CA ALA A 106 -7.74 -3.07 -14.83
C ALA A 106 -8.54 -4.13 -15.60
N PRO A 107 -8.90 -5.31 -15.04
CA PRO A 107 -9.69 -6.32 -15.75
C PRO A 107 -11.05 -5.79 -16.21
N ALA A 108 -11.76 -5.10 -15.32
CA ALA A 108 -13.06 -4.53 -15.63
C ALA A 108 -12.95 -3.38 -16.62
N GLN A 109 -11.87 -2.60 -16.59
CA GLN A 109 -11.63 -1.57 -17.61
C GLN A 109 -11.34 -2.21 -18.98
N LEU A 110 -10.51 -3.25 -19.02
CA LEU A 110 -10.12 -3.93 -20.25
C LEU A 110 -11.31 -4.55 -20.97
N CYS A 111 -12.19 -5.25 -20.24
CA CYS A 111 -13.42 -5.80 -20.82
C CYS A 111 -14.40 -4.71 -21.27
N ARG A 112 -14.56 -3.63 -20.49
CA ARG A 112 -15.41 -2.49 -20.88
C ARG A 112 -14.93 -1.80 -22.15
N GLY A 113 -13.61 -1.66 -22.33
CA GLY A 113 -13.02 -1.14 -23.56
C GLY A 113 -13.33 -1.99 -24.80
N ALA A 114 -13.70 -3.26 -24.60
CA ALA A 114 -14.16 -4.18 -25.64
C ALA A 114 -15.70 -4.34 -25.69
N GLY A 115 -16.47 -3.56 -24.91
CA GLY A 115 -17.93 -3.66 -24.84
C GLY A 115 -18.46 -4.90 -24.12
N ARG A 116 -17.67 -5.48 -23.20
CA ARG A 116 -17.97 -6.71 -22.47
C ARG A 116 -17.97 -6.50 -20.95
N GLY A 117 -18.61 -7.42 -20.23
CA GLY A 117 -18.51 -7.54 -18.77
C GLY A 117 -17.26 -8.31 -18.34
N LEU A 118 -16.80 -8.09 -17.10
CA LEU A 118 -15.75 -8.93 -16.51
C LEU A 118 -16.37 -10.23 -16.00
N GLU A 119 -15.84 -11.37 -16.43
CA GLU A 119 -16.28 -12.68 -15.93
C GLU A 119 -15.32 -13.24 -14.87
N ASP A 120 -14.04 -13.35 -15.21
CA ASP A 120 -12.97 -13.84 -14.34
C ASP A 120 -11.70 -13.03 -14.54
N SER A 121 -10.91 -12.90 -13.48
CA SER A 121 -9.57 -12.35 -13.56
C SER A 121 -8.67 -13.05 -12.56
N ARG A 122 -7.50 -13.49 -13.04
CA ARG A 122 -6.49 -14.10 -12.18
C ARG A 122 -5.12 -13.53 -12.50
N THR A 123 -4.45 -13.07 -11.45
CA THR A 123 -3.09 -12.54 -11.52
C THR A 123 -2.14 -13.50 -10.84
N ASN A 124 -1.08 -13.91 -11.54
CA ASN A 124 -0.08 -14.79 -10.97
C ASN A 124 0.88 -14.01 -10.07
N LYS A 125 1.40 -14.65 -9.03
CA LYS A 125 2.37 -14.06 -8.11
C LYS A 125 3.68 -13.78 -8.87
N PRO A 126 4.29 -12.59 -8.71
CA PRO A 126 5.55 -12.29 -9.38
C PRO A 126 6.62 -13.26 -8.92
N GLY A 127 7.35 -13.84 -9.87
CA GLY A 127 8.42 -14.82 -9.60
C GLY A 127 7.97 -16.27 -9.48
N ALA A 128 6.67 -16.59 -9.65
CA ALA A 128 6.21 -17.97 -9.76
C ALA A 128 6.46 -18.51 -11.18
N GLY A 129 7.71 -18.92 -11.45
CA GLY A 129 8.12 -19.52 -12.72
C GLY A 129 8.98 -18.58 -13.56
N SER A 130 10.29 -18.70 -13.37
CA SER A 130 11.38 -18.46 -14.33
C SER A 130 11.05 -17.58 -15.56
N ALA A 131 11.36 -16.28 -15.52
CA ALA A 131 12.05 -15.56 -16.63
C ALA A 131 12.20 -14.04 -16.38
N MET A 132 11.29 -13.38 -15.65
CA MET A 132 11.32 -11.92 -15.50
C MET A 132 11.11 -11.45 -14.05
N PRO A 133 12.16 -10.98 -13.35
CA PRO A 133 12.05 -10.36 -12.04
C PRO A 133 11.12 -9.14 -12.10
N GLY A 134 10.19 -9.03 -11.15
CA GLY A 134 9.33 -7.85 -11.02
C GLY A 134 8.23 -7.72 -12.07
N VAL A 135 7.89 -8.79 -12.79
CA VAL A 135 6.77 -8.84 -13.75
C VAL A 135 5.67 -9.78 -13.24
N GLN A 136 4.43 -9.35 -13.37
CA GLN A 136 3.22 -10.15 -13.14
C GLN A 136 2.47 -10.38 -14.44
N MET A 137 1.82 -11.53 -14.52
CA MET A 137 0.89 -11.87 -15.60
C MET A 137 -0.53 -11.90 -15.03
N MET A 138 -1.42 -11.16 -15.67
CA MET A 138 -2.85 -11.13 -15.38
C MET A 138 -3.60 -11.70 -16.57
N ILE A 139 -4.43 -12.71 -16.33
CA ILE A 139 -5.32 -13.32 -17.31
C ILE A 139 -6.73 -12.84 -17.02
N VAL A 140 -7.40 -12.30 -18.02
CA VAL A 140 -8.75 -11.72 -17.91
C VAL A 140 -9.68 -12.41 -18.90
N THR A 141 -10.80 -12.92 -18.40
CA THR A 141 -11.90 -13.48 -19.20
C THR A 141 -13.06 -12.51 -19.16
N CYS A 142 -13.57 -12.15 -20.34
CA CYS A 142 -14.71 -11.26 -20.48
C CYS A 142 -15.96 -12.05 -20.87
N SER A 143 -17.14 -11.58 -20.44
CA SER A 143 -18.44 -12.13 -20.81
C SER A 143 -19.25 -11.10 -21.60
N ALA A 144 -20.26 -11.57 -22.34
CA ALA A 144 -21.22 -10.65 -22.96
C ALA A 144 -21.88 -9.77 -21.87
N ALA A 145 -21.99 -8.47 -22.17
CA ALA A 145 -22.54 -7.46 -21.24
C ALA A 145 -24.06 -7.55 -21.12
#